data_AF-A0A822DKV6-F1
#
_entry.id   AF-A0A822DKV6-F1
#
_cell.length_a   1.000
_cell.length_b   1.000
_cell.length_c   1.000
_cell.angle_alpha   90.00
_cell.angle_beta   90.00
_cell.angle_gamma   90.00
#
_symmetry.space_group_name_H-M   'P 1'
#
loop_
_entity.id
_entity.type
_entity.pdbx_description
1 polymer ?
#
loop_
_entity_poly.entity_id
_entity_poly.type
_entity_poly.pdbx_seq_one_letter_code
_entity_poly.pdbx_strand_id
1 'polypeptide(L)'
;MLIFGLMTIHNIRKSRNQIQAVDTLTQTTKESNKRRQRQRSDKIDYRLLRMLLVQILLLFIFGLPVGVQKLYTTITMNRPTNNVQVAIDNFVYSFVLLLNFAANEMPFYIYTLVGGSVFRKALFKILFALKQKISHLQRTLHL
;
A
#
# COMPACT_ATOMS: atom_id res chain seq x y z
N MET A 1 -0.90 20.59 0.40
CA MET A 1 -1.24 19.17 0.60
C MET A 1 -1.59 18.84 2.06
N LEU A 2 -0.82 19.27 3.06
CA LEU A 2 -1.13 19.04 4.49
C LEU A 2 -2.43 19.68 4.98
N ILE A 3 -2.77 20.87 4.50
CA ILE A 3 -3.99 21.61 4.90
C ILE A 3 -5.26 20.85 4.50
N PHE A 4 -5.30 20.31 3.27
CA PHE A 4 -6.42 19.48 2.81
C PHE A 4 -6.55 18.19 3.62
N GLY A 5 -5.43 17.58 4.03
CA GLY A 5 -5.43 16.42 4.92
C GLY A 5 -6.01 16.72 6.31
N LEU A 6 -5.60 17.84 6.91
CA LEU A 6 -6.12 18.28 8.22
C LEU A 6 -7.61 18.64 8.18
N MET A 7 -8.05 19.34 7.13
CA MET A 7 -9.48 19.61 6.93
C MET A 7 -10.29 18.34 6.74
N THR A 8 -9.77 17.35 6.00
CA THR A 8 -10.43 16.05 5.81
C THR A 8 -10.60 15.32 7.15
N ILE A 9 -9.55 15.32 7.98
CA ILE A 9 -9.59 14.73 9.32
C ILE A 9 -10.58 15.47 10.24
N HIS A 10 -10.60 16.81 10.19
CA HIS A 10 -11.50 17.61 11.00
C HIS A 10 -12.97 17.39 10.59
N ASN A 11 -13.25 17.33 9.30
CA ASN A 11 -14.60 17.12 8.78
C ASN A 11 -15.14 15.71 9.10
N ILE A 12 -14.27 14.69 9.03
CA ILE A 12 -14.61 13.32 9.44
C ILE A 12 -14.92 13.24 10.94
N ARG A 13 -14.18 13.95 11.80
CA ARG A 13 -14.46 13.99 13.25
C ARG A 13 -15.79 14.69 13.56
N LYS A 14 -16.08 15.81 12.89
CA LYS A 14 -17.32 16.57 13.08
C LYS A 14 -18.54 15.78 12.62
N SER A 15 -18.47 15.15 11.45
CA SER A 15 -19.53 14.28 10.92
C SER A 15 -19.81 13.08 11.84
N ARG A 16 -18.75 12.48 12.43
CA ARG A 16 -18.89 11.33 13.35
C ARG A 16 -19.58 11.69 14.66
N ASN A 17 -19.43 12.92 15.15
CA ASN A 17 -20.09 13.38 16.37
C ASN A 17 -21.57 13.72 16.14
N GLN A 18 -21.94 14.21 14.96
CA GLN A 18 -23.34 14.50 14.62
C GLN A 18 -24.17 13.22 14.42
N ILE A 19 -23.57 12.14 13.89
CA ILE A 19 -24.25 10.85 13.74
C ILE A 19 -24.46 10.14 15.10
N GLN A 20 -23.66 10.46 16.12
CA GLN A 20 -23.82 9.86 17.46
C GLN A 20 -24.98 10.46 18.26
N ALA A 21 -25.36 11.72 18.01
CA ALA A 21 -26.43 12.37 18.78
C ALA A 21 -27.84 11.85 18.43
N VAL A 22 -28.03 11.27 17.25
CA VAL A 22 -29.34 10.78 16.78
C VAL A 22 -29.61 9.32 17.17
N ASP A 23 -28.57 8.56 17.54
CA ASP A 23 -28.66 7.11 17.84
C ASP A 23 -28.89 6.79 19.34
N THR A 24 -28.96 7.81 20.20
CA THR A 24 -29.08 7.68 21.68
C THR A 24 -30.47 7.20 22.14
N LEU A 25 -31.49 7.23 21.27
CA LEU A 25 -32.84 6.77 21.62
C LEU A 25 -33.08 5.27 21.35
N THR A 26 -32.08 4.51 20.89
CA THR A 26 -32.25 3.09 20.48
C THR A 26 -31.18 2.17 21.09
N GLN A 27 -30.89 2.32 22.39
CA GLN A 27 -29.57 2.02 22.96
C GLN A 27 -29.41 0.71 23.76
N THR A 28 -30.35 -0.23 23.81
CA THR A 28 -30.15 -1.46 24.63
C THR A 28 -29.55 -2.67 23.89
N THR A 29 -29.53 -2.71 22.55
CA THR A 29 -29.03 -3.89 21.81
C THR A 29 -27.77 -3.64 20.95
N LYS A 30 -27.38 -2.38 20.72
CA LYS A 30 -26.31 -2.01 19.75
C LYS A 30 -24.88 -1.93 20.35
N GLU A 31 -24.70 -1.89 21.67
CA GLU A 31 -23.36 -1.74 22.28
C GLU A 31 -22.44 -2.96 22.05
N SER A 32 -23.01 -4.17 22.03
CA SER A 32 -22.28 -5.41 21.71
C SER A 32 -21.67 -5.38 20.30
N ASN A 33 -22.40 -4.82 19.33
CA ASN A 33 -21.93 -4.70 17.95
C ASN A 33 -20.84 -3.64 17.77
N LYS A 34 -20.91 -2.51 18.48
CA LYS A 34 -19.84 -1.47 18.43
C LYS A 34 -18.51 -1.98 18.98
N ARG A 35 -18.51 -2.76 20.09
CA ARG A 35 -17.29 -3.38 20.63
C ARG A 35 -16.70 -4.44 19.68
N ARG A 36 -17.54 -5.30 19.10
CA ARG A 36 -17.10 -6.28 18.08
C ARG A 36 -16.54 -5.63 16.81
N GLN A 37 -17.08 -4.48 16.40
CA GLN A 37 -16.62 -3.76 15.21
C GLN A 37 -15.26 -3.06 15.44
N ARG A 38 -15.02 -2.47 16.62
CA ARG A 38 -13.70 -1.94 17.01
C ARG A 38 -12.64 -3.04 17.10
N GLN A 39 -12.93 -4.16 17.73
CA GLN A 39 -11.99 -5.28 17.79
C GLN A 39 -11.65 -5.87 16.41
N ARG A 40 -12.54 -5.69 15.42
CA ARG A 40 -12.31 -6.14 14.04
C ARG A 40 -11.46 -5.14 13.25
N SER A 41 -11.57 -3.83 13.51
CA SER A 41 -10.70 -2.82 12.88
C SER A 41 -9.26 -2.96 13.37
N ASP A 42 -9.07 -3.14 14.67
CA ASP A 42 -7.72 -3.19 15.26
C ASP A 42 -6.93 -4.39 14.71
N LYS A 43 -7.59 -5.53 14.50
CA LYS A 43 -6.98 -6.72 13.87
C LYS A 43 -6.60 -6.52 12.40
N ILE A 44 -7.30 -5.63 11.69
CA ILE A 44 -6.98 -5.30 10.28
C ILE A 44 -5.77 -4.37 10.26
N ASP A 45 -5.69 -3.41 11.18
CA ASP A 45 -4.59 -2.46 11.28
C ASP A 45 -3.25 -3.15 11.61
N TYR A 46 -3.23 -4.10 12.55
CA TYR A 46 -2.03 -4.90 12.82
C TYR A 46 -1.58 -5.74 11.62
N ARG A 47 -2.51 -6.25 10.81
CA ARG A 47 -2.17 -7.00 9.59
C ARG A 47 -1.59 -6.08 8.52
N LEU A 48 -2.14 -4.88 8.35
CA LEU A 48 -1.59 -3.85 7.46
C LEU A 48 -0.20 -3.40 7.90
N LEU A 49 0.00 -3.16 9.19
CA LEU A 49 1.31 -2.77 9.72
C LEU A 49 2.36 -3.85 9.52
N ARG A 50 2.04 -5.12 9.81
CA ARG A 50 2.96 -6.24 9.57
C ARG A 50 3.34 -6.33 8.10
N MET A 51 2.39 -6.10 7.22
CA MET A 51 2.60 -6.12 5.78
C MET A 51 3.49 -4.98 5.27
N LEU A 52 3.24 -3.77 5.77
CA LEU A 52 4.06 -2.60 5.50
C LEU A 52 5.50 -2.80 6.02
N LEU A 53 5.65 -3.41 7.20
CA LEU A 53 6.95 -3.69 7.79
C LEU A 53 7.73 -4.71 6.94
N VAL A 54 7.08 -5.78 6.48
CA VAL A 54 7.68 -6.73 5.53
C VAL A 54 8.07 -6.04 4.24
N GLN A 55 7.23 -5.16 3.69
CA GLN A 55 7.56 -4.39 2.50
C GLN A 55 8.80 -3.51 2.72
N ILE A 56 8.86 -2.77 3.84
CA ILE A 56 10.00 -1.92 4.18
C ILE A 56 11.28 -2.75 4.33
N LEU A 57 11.21 -3.91 4.99
CA LEU A 57 12.35 -4.82 5.14
C LEU A 57 12.85 -5.33 3.78
N LEU A 58 11.96 -5.79 2.90
CA LEU A 58 12.35 -6.21 1.56
C LEU A 58 12.95 -5.04 0.79
N LEU A 59 12.29 -3.88 0.76
CA LEU A 59 12.78 -2.70 0.05
C LEU A 59 14.17 -2.28 0.55
N PHE A 60 14.42 -2.38 1.85
CA PHE A 60 15.71 -2.08 2.44
C PHE A 60 16.78 -3.09 1.98
N ILE A 61 16.49 -4.40 2.06
CA ILE A 61 17.42 -5.47 1.63
C ILE A 61 17.75 -5.35 0.13
N PHE A 62 16.76 -5.09 -0.71
CA PHE A 62 16.95 -4.95 -2.16
C PHE A 62 17.52 -3.58 -2.57
N GLY A 63 17.30 -2.54 -1.76
CA GLY A 63 17.83 -1.19 -2.00
C GLY A 63 19.30 -1.03 -1.61
N LEU A 64 19.79 -1.81 -0.63
CA LEU A 64 21.19 -1.79 -0.19
C LEU A 64 22.19 -2.02 -1.34
N PRO A 65 22.02 -3.05 -2.20
CA PRO A 65 22.88 -3.27 -3.38
C PRO A 65 23.00 -2.04 -4.29
N VAL A 66 21.91 -1.29 -4.48
CA VAL A 66 21.89 -0.06 -5.31
C VAL A 66 22.75 1.04 -4.69
N GLY A 67 22.64 1.23 -3.37
CA GLY A 67 23.46 2.21 -2.64
C GLY A 67 24.94 1.86 -2.67
N VAL A 68 25.28 0.59 -2.43
CA VAL A 68 26.66 0.09 -2.45
C VAL A 68 27.27 0.25 -3.85
N GLN A 69 26.52 -0.09 -4.90
CA GLN A 69 27.00 0.01 -6.27
C GLN A 69 27.25 1.47 -6.68
N LYS A 70 26.36 2.41 -6.31
CA LYS A 70 26.60 3.85 -6.54
C LYS A 70 27.81 4.38 -5.77
N LEU A 71 27.99 3.98 -4.52
CA LEU A 71 29.17 4.35 -3.73
C LEU A 71 30.44 3.81 -4.35
N TYR A 72 30.44 2.55 -4.79
CA TYR A 72 31.56 1.93 -5.48
C TYR A 72 31.96 2.74 -6.72
N THR A 73 31.00 2.99 -7.63
CA THR A 73 31.26 3.77 -8.86
C THR A 73 31.77 5.18 -8.58
N THR A 74 31.26 5.84 -7.53
CA THR A 74 31.72 7.19 -7.16
C THR A 74 33.18 7.17 -6.67
N ILE A 75 33.55 6.16 -5.88
CA ILE A 75 34.92 6.03 -5.34
C ILE A 75 35.91 5.59 -6.41
N THR A 76 35.49 4.75 -7.36
CA THR A 76 36.38 4.20 -8.41
C THR A 76 36.37 5.00 -9.72
N MET A 77 35.66 6.13 -9.80
CA MET A 77 35.45 6.90 -11.03
C MET A 77 36.74 7.35 -11.73
N ASN A 78 37.81 7.60 -10.97
CA ASN A 78 39.09 8.08 -11.49
C ASN A 78 40.16 6.99 -11.61
N ARG A 79 39.81 5.72 -11.38
CA ARG A 79 40.76 4.62 -11.57
C ARG A 79 40.79 4.20 -13.05
N PRO A 80 41.97 3.97 -13.64
CA PRO A 80 42.05 3.34 -14.95
C PRO A 80 41.48 1.93 -14.86
N THR A 81 40.47 1.65 -15.70
CA THR A 81 39.77 0.36 -15.73
C THR A 81 40.14 -0.42 -16.99
N ASN A 82 40.34 -1.73 -16.83
CA ASN A 82 40.52 -2.64 -17.96
C ASN A 82 39.17 -3.01 -18.58
N ASN A 83 39.15 -3.40 -19.86
CA ASN A 83 37.92 -3.78 -20.57
C ASN A 83 37.10 -4.87 -19.86
N VAL A 84 37.76 -5.83 -19.21
CA VAL A 84 37.12 -6.88 -18.41
C VAL A 84 36.43 -6.30 -17.18
N GLN A 85 37.05 -5.32 -16.52
CA GLN A 85 36.50 -4.66 -15.35
C GLN A 85 35.24 -3.87 -15.70
N VAL A 86 35.27 -3.15 -16.82
CA VAL A 86 34.10 -2.42 -17.35
C VAL A 86 32.94 -3.37 -17.66
N ALA A 87 33.22 -4.55 -18.23
CA ALA A 87 32.19 -5.55 -18.49
C ALA A 87 31.54 -6.08 -17.20
N ILE A 88 32.35 -6.34 -16.16
CA ILE A 88 31.85 -6.77 -14.84
C ILE A 88 31.02 -5.66 -14.19
N ASP A 89 31.50 -4.42 -14.21
CA ASP A 89 30.79 -3.28 -13.61
C ASP A 89 29.43 -3.04 -14.29
N ASN A 90 29.37 -3.17 -15.61
CA ASN A 90 28.11 -3.07 -16.37
C ASN A 90 27.14 -4.21 -16.07
N PHE A 91 27.65 -5.44 -15.92
CA PHE A 91 26.83 -6.59 -15.53
C PHE A 91 26.26 -6.39 -14.12
N VAL A 92 27.10 -6.02 -13.15
CA VAL A 92 26.70 -5.75 -11.76
C VAL A 92 25.67 -4.62 -11.72
N TYR A 93 25.89 -3.53 -12.46
CA TYR A 93 24.93 -2.43 -12.56
C TYR A 93 23.57 -2.91 -13.10
N SER A 94 23.57 -3.65 -14.20
CA SER A 94 22.34 -4.16 -14.83
C SER A 94 21.59 -5.12 -13.90
N PHE A 95 22.32 -5.98 -13.19
CA PHE A 95 21.77 -6.91 -12.23
C PHE A 95 21.14 -6.19 -11.02
N VAL A 96 21.85 -5.21 -10.46
CA VAL A 96 21.36 -4.38 -9.34
C VAL A 96 20.13 -3.56 -9.76
N LEU A 97 20.12 -3.04 -10.99
CA LEU A 97 18.98 -2.33 -11.55
C LEU A 97 17.76 -3.25 -11.70
N LEU A 98 17.96 -4.48 -12.16
CA LEU A 98 16.90 -5.49 -12.26
C LEU A 98 16.32 -5.85 -10.89
N LEU A 99 17.19 -6.04 -9.88
CA LEU A 99 16.77 -6.25 -8.49
C LEU A 99 15.91 -5.09 -7.98
N ASN A 100 16.30 -3.85 -8.30
CA ASN A 100 15.55 -2.67 -7.89
C ASN A 100 14.16 -2.62 -8.56
N PHE A 101 14.04 -2.95 -9.84
CA PHE A 101 12.73 -3.04 -10.49
C PHE A 101 11.87 -4.14 -9.88
N ALA A 102 12.43 -5.34 -9.68
CA ALA A 102 11.73 -6.43 -9.02
C ALA A 102 11.26 -6.04 -7.61
N ALA A 103 12.08 -5.32 -6.84
CA ALA A 103 11.73 -4.83 -5.51
C ALA A 103 10.61 -3.77 -5.52
N ASN A 104 10.47 -2.98 -6.60
CA ASN A 104 9.38 -2.03 -6.75
C ASN A 104 8.05 -2.70 -7.15
N GLU A 105 8.10 -3.86 -7.80
CA GLU A 105 6.92 -4.65 -8.15
C GLU A 105 6.48 -5.61 -7.02
N MET A 106 7.42 -6.07 -6.19
CA MET A 106 7.18 -6.96 -5.03
C MET A 106 6.05 -6.51 -4.09
N PRO A 107 5.88 -5.21 -3.73
CA PRO A 107 4.77 -4.76 -2.91
C PRO A 107 3.42 -5.20 -3.46
N PHE A 108 3.19 -5.08 -4.77
CA PHE A 108 1.95 -5.53 -5.40
C PHE A 108 1.73 -7.02 -5.17
N TYR A 109 2.74 -7.85 -5.39
CA TYR A 109 2.65 -9.29 -5.16
C TYR A 109 2.46 -9.65 -3.69
N ILE A 110 3.14 -8.96 -2.77
CA ILE A 110 2.96 -9.12 -1.33
C ILE A 110 1.51 -8.75 -0.95
N TYR A 111 1.00 -7.60 -1.42
CA TYR A 111 -0.39 -7.14 -1.24
C TYR A 111 -1.43 -8.13 -1.77
N THR A 112 -1.16 -8.73 -2.93
CA THR A 112 -2.14 -9.56 -3.64
C THR A 112 -2.10 -11.03 -3.22
N LEU A 113 -0.91 -11.60 -2.99
CA LEU A 113 -0.70 -13.01 -2.60
C LEU A 113 -0.67 -13.21 -1.08
N VAL A 114 0.07 -12.39 -0.34
CA VAL A 114 0.27 -12.56 1.13
C VAL A 114 -0.85 -11.90 1.94
N GLY A 115 -1.41 -10.78 1.46
CA GLY A 115 -2.59 -10.10 2.04
C GLY A 115 -3.93 -10.82 1.81
N GLY A 116 -3.90 -12.06 1.33
CA GLY A 116 -4.88 -12.72 0.47
C GLY A 116 -6.35 -12.75 0.91
N SER A 117 -6.69 -12.53 2.18
CA SER A 117 -8.11 -12.49 2.60
C SER A 117 -8.71 -11.09 2.64
N VAL A 118 -7.92 -10.07 2.96
CA VAL A 118 -8.39 -8.69 3.14
C VAL A 118 -8.33 -7.93 1.83
N PHE A 119 -7.19 -8.03 1.13
CA PHE A 119 -7.00 -7.39 -0.16
C PHE A 119 -7.94 -7.97 -1.23
N ARG A 120 -8.07 -9.30 -1.32
CA ARG A 120 -9.02 -9.93 -2.26
C ARG A 120 -10.46 -9.50 -1.97
N LYS A 121 -10.88 -9.43 -0.70
CA LYS A 121 -12.22 -8.94 -0.34
C LYS A 121 -12.44 -7.47 -0.74
N ALA A 122 -11.42 -6.63 -0.56
CA ALA A 122 -11.49 -5.23 -0.99
C ALA A 122 -11.54 -5.11 -2.52
N LEU A 123 -10.69 -5.85 -3.24
CA LEU A 123 -10.68 -5.92 -4.70
C LEU A 123 -12.03 -6.39 -5.26
N PHE A 124 -12.56 -7.49 -4.75
CA PHE A 124 -13.88 -7.98 -5.15
C PHE A 124 -14.96 -6.95 -4.86
N LYS A 125 -14.92 -6.26 -3.72
CA LYS A 125 -15.90 -5.22 -3.39
C LYS A 125 -15.83 -4.03 -4.37
N ILE A 126 -14.62 -3.62 -4.77
CA ILE A 126 -14.40 -2.56 -5.75
C ILE A 126 -14.89 -3.00 -7.13
N LEU A 127 -14.51 -4.21 -7.58
CA LEU A 127 -14.95 -4.77 -8.86
C LEU A 127 -16.47 -4.91 -8.93
N PHE A 128 -17.10 -5.37 -7.85
CA PHE A 128 -18.56 -5.49 -7.79
C PHE A 128 -19.24 -4.11 -7.83
N ALA A 129 -18.69 -3.13 -7.11
CA ALA A 129 -19.19 -1.76 -7.14
C ALA A 129 -19.04 -1.11 -8.53
N LEU A 130 -17.92 -1.38 -9.24
CA LEU A 130 -17.71 -0.94 -10.61
C LEU A 130 -18.69 -1.61 -11.58
N LYS A 131 -18.86 -2.93 -11.50
CA LYS A 131 -19.84 -3.67 -12.32
C LYS A 131 -21.25 -3.14 -12.10
N GLN A 132 -21.62 -2.89 -10.85
CA GLN A 132 -22.94 -2.36 -10.50
C GLN A 132 -23.12 -0.92 -11.02
N LYS A 133 -22.09 -0.07 -10.92
CA LYS A 133 -22.12 1.30 -11.43
C LYS A 133 -22.21 1.36 -12.95
N ILE A 134 -21.48 0.50 -13.66
CA ILE A 134 -21.53 0.36 -15.12
C ILE A 134 -22.90 -0.15 -15.56
N SER A 135 -23.44 -1.18 -14.89
CA SER A 135 -24.79 -1.68 -15.14
C SER A 135 -25.87 -0.62 -14.92
N HIS A 136 -25.70 0.25 -13.92
CA HIS A 136 -26.63 1.35 -13.66
C HIS A 136 -26.53 2.44 -14.72
N LEU A 137 -25.32 2.79 -15.17
CA LEU A 137 -25.10 3.75 -16.26
C LEU A 137 -25.70 3.27 -17.58
N GLN A 138 -25.57 1.97 -17.86
CA GLN A 138 -26.10 1.34 -19.07
C GLN A 138 -27.63 1.29 -19.09
N ARG A 139 -28.28 1.26 -17.91
CA ARG A 139 -29.74 1.40 -17.77
C ARG A 139 -30.25 2.83 -17.95
N THR A 140 -29.46 3.83 -17.56
CA THR A 140 -29.84 5.25 -17.73
C THR A 140 -29.60 5.80 -19.15
N LEU A 141 -28.78 5.12 -19.96
CA LEU A 141 -28.50 5.49 -21.36
C LEU A 141 -29.45 4.84 -22.39
N HIS A 142 -30.37 3.97 -21.95
CA HIS A 142 -31.38 3.29 -22.77
C HIS A 142 -32.81 3.84 -22.57
N LEU A 143 -32.90 5.10 -22.10
CA LEU A 143 -34.08 5.97 -22.11
C LEU A 143 -33.74 7.20 -22.96
#